data_AF-A0A1Q6Q1S2-F1
#
_entry.id   AF-A0A1Q6Q1S2-F1
#
_cell.length_a   1.000
_cell.length_b   1.000
_cell.length_c   1.000
_cell.angle_alpha   90.00
_cell.angle_beta   90.00
_cell.angle_gamma   90.00
#
_symmetry.space_group_name_H-M   'P 1'
#
loop_
_entity.id
_entity.type
_entity.pdbx_description
1 polymer ?
#
loop_
_entity_poly.entity_id
_entity_poly.type
_entity_poly.pdbx_seq_one_letter_code
_entity_poly.pdbx_strand_id
1 'polypeptide(L)' 'MQWTAALSEKNTQITTLDAMLDLGILRLASRISELKKAGVPIRRDWAKVTNRHGETCNVLRYSLDGSLAVIPDKSGGEE' A
#
# COMPACT_ATOMS: atom_id res chain seq x y z
N MET A 1 -15.35 14.38 -25.87
CA MET A 1 -14.20 13.49 -25.62
C MET A 1 -14.13 13.23 -24.12
N GLN A 2 -14.54 12.04 -23.70
CA GLN A 2 -14.75 11.66 -22.30
C GLN A 2 -13.38 11.37 -21.66
N TRP A 3 -12.95 12.22 -20.73
CA TRP A 3 -11.70 12.05 -19.96
C TRP A 3 -11.92 11.27 -18.64
N THR A 4 -12.93 10.41 -18.56
CA THR A 4 -13.27 9.64 -17.34
C THR A 4 -12.72 8.22 -17.35
N ALA A 5 -11.53 8.02 -17.93
CA ALA A 5 -10.87 6.71 -17.97
C ALA A 5 -9.49 6.81 -17.32
N ALA A 6 -9.40 6.50 -16.01
CA ALA A 6 -8.18 6.01 -15.32
C ALA A 6 -8.27 5.95 -13.78
N LEU A 7 -9.41 6.25 -13.15
CA LEU A 7 -9.51 6.34 -11.69
C LEU A 7 -10.54 5.36 -11.10
N SER A 8 -10.45 4.06 -11.38
CA SER A 8 -11.36 3.10 -10.72
C SER A 8 -10.82 1.70 -10.45
N GLU A 9 -9.56 1.37 -10.76
CA GLU A 9 -9.05 0.00 -10.50
C GLU A 9 -7.61 -0.01 -10.00
N LYS A 10 -7.17 1.05 -9.31
CA LYS A 10 -5.82 1.06 -8.75
C LYS A 10 -5.75 0.14 -7.54
N ASN A 11 -5.30 -1.09 -7.81
CA ASN A 11 -4.65 -2.03 -6.90
C ASN A 11 -4.87 -1.70 -5.41
N THR A 12 -5.91 -2.27 -4.82
CA THR A 12 -6.14 -2.25 -3.36
C THR A 12 -5.03 -2.95 -2.56
N GLN A 13 -3.97 -3.38 -3.24
CA GLN A 13 -2.90 -4.19 -2.71
C GLN A 13 -1.56 -3.67 -3.22
N ILE A 14 -0.56 -3.62 -2.35
CA ILE A 14 0.78 -3.14 -2.68
C ILE A 14 1.83 -4.06 -2.07
N THR A 15 2.85 -4.41 -2.85
CA THR A 15 4.05 -5.08 -2.34
C THR A 15 5.16 -4.07 -2.07
N THR A 16 6.22 -4.48 -1.36
CA THR A 16 7.38 -3.61 -1.13
C THR A 16 8.05 -3.15 -2.43
N LEU A 17 8.07 -4.01 -3.46
CA LEU A 17 8.62 -3.65 -4.77
C LEU A 17 7.76 -2.60 -5.47
N ASP A 18 6.43 -2.78 -5.47
CA ASP A 18 5.49 -1.82 -6.04
C ASP A 18 5.60 -0.47 -5.32
N ALA A 19 5.67 -0.47 -3.99
CA ALA A 19 5.86 0.75 -3.21
C ALA A 19 7.17 1.47 -3.52
N MET A 20 8.23 0.74 -3.81
CA MET A 20 9.50 1.33 -4.23
C MET A 20 9.41 1.93 -5.63
N LEU A 21 8.79 1.23 -6.58
CA LEU A 21 8.70 1.66 -7.98
C LEU A 21 7.69 2.79 -8.20
N ASP A 22 6.52 2.70 -7.59
CA ASP A 22 5.40 3.62 -7.82
C ASP A 22 5.42 4.82 -6.87
N LEU A 23 5.84 4.62 -5.61
CA LEU A 23 5.76 5.64 -4.55
C LEU A 23 7.13 6.10 -4.05
N GLY A 24 8.23 5.47 -4.46
CA GLY A 24 9.57 5.74 -3.92
C GLY A 24 9.75 5.36 -2.45
N ILE A 25 8.86 4.53 -1.88
CA ILE A 25 8.90 4.14 -0.46
C ILE A 25 9.75 2.87 -0.30
N LEU A 26 10.98 3.06 0.17
CA LEU A 26 11.92 1.96 0.43
C LEU A 26 11.59 1.16 1.70
N ARG A 27 10.99 1.81 2.70
CA ARG A 27 10.64 1.22 4.00
C ARG A 27 9.12 1.05 4.17
N LEU A 28 8.50 0.32 3.25
CA LEU A 28 7.05 0.09 3.28
C LEU A 28 6.59 -0.50 4.63
N ALA A 29 7.28 -1.53 5.14
CA ALA A 29 6.91 -2.19 6.38
C ALA A 29 6.83 -1.22 7.59
N SER A 30 7.74 -0.25 7.64
CA SER A 30 7.71 0.77 8.69
C SER A 30 6.54 1.72 8.52
N ARG A 31 6.26 2.16 7.29
CA ARG A 31 5.09 3.00 7.01
C ARG A 31 3.79 2.27 7.38
N ILE A 32 3.67 0.99 7.05
CA ILE A 32 2.53 0.16 7.44
C ILE A 32 2.41 0.05 8.97
N SER A 33 3.52 -0.09 9.70
CA SER A 33 3.51 -0.11 11.17
C SER A 33 2.98 1.19 11.75
N GLU A 34 3.43 2.34 11.24
CA GLU A 34 2.93 3.65 11.67
C GLU A 34 1.45 3.85 11.34
N LEU A 35 1.01 3.38 10.17
CA LEU A 35 -0.41 3.44 9.80
C LEU A 35 -1.28 2.54 10.70
N LYS A 36 -0.79 1.35 11.07
CA LYS A 36 -1.48 0.49 12.05
C LYS A 36 -1.58 1.16 13.42
N LYS A 37 -0.52 1.83 13.87
CA LYS A 37 -0.55 2.62 15.12
C LYS A 37 -1.52 3.80 15.03
N ALA A 38 -1.64 4.42 13.85
CA ALA A 38 -2.60 5.47 13.58
C ALA A 38 -4.06 4.95 13.47
N GLY A 39 -4.29 3.65 13.63
CA GLY A 39 -5.62 3.05 13.60
C GLY A 39 -6.12 2.66 12.21
N VAL A 40 -5.26 2.67 11.19
CA VAL A 40 -5.65 2.29 9.82
C VAL A 40 -5.78 0.77 9.72
N PRO A 41 -6.93 0.24 9.28
CA PRO A 41 -7.13 -1.19 9.12
C PRO A 41 -6.37 -1.71 7.89
N ILE A 42 -5.20 -2.31 8.12
CA ILE A 42 -4.33 -2.87 7.07
C ILE A 42 -4.27 -4.38 7.19
N ARG A 43 -4.64 -5.07 6.10
CA ARG A 43 -4.47 -6.51 5.94
C ARG A 43 -3.10 -6.84 5.33
N ARG A 44 -2.60 -8.03 5.65
CA ARG A 44 -1.33 -8.56 5.12
C ARG A 44 -1.56 -9.98 4.65
N ASP A 45 -1.11 -10.28 3.44
CA ASP A 45 -1.20 -11.60 2.81
C ASP A 45 0.15 -11.96 2.19
N TRP A 46 0.43 -13.26 2.09
CA TRP A 46 1.61 -13.77 1.40
C TRP A 46 1.27 -14.05 -0.06
N ALA A 47 2.06 -13.48 -0.96
CA ALA A 47 1.95 -13.72 -2.39
C ALA A 47 3.16 -14.51 -2.89
N LYS A 48 2.90 -15.59 -3.64
CA LYS A 48 3.94 -16.29 -4.40
C LYS A 48 4.22 -15.52 -5.67
N VAL A 49 5.48 -15.21 -5.92
CA VAL A 49 5.96 -14.50 -7.12
C VAL A 49 7.20 -15.21 -7.65
N THR A 50 7.38 -15.20 -8.97
CA THR A 50 8.60 -15.70 -9.60
C THR A 50 9.58 -14.55 -9.75
N ASN A 51 10.80 -14.70 -9.22
CA ASN A 51 11.84 -13.67 -9.33
C ASN A 51 12.46 -13.66 -10.74
N ARG A 52 13.32 -12.67 -11.02
CA ARG A 52 14.03 -12.54 -12.30
C ARG A 52 14.95 -13.73 -12.64
N HIS A 53 15.26 -14.57 -11.66
CA HIS A 53 16.09 -15.76 -11.78
C HIS A 53 15.26 -17.05 -11.95
N GLY A 54 13.93 -16.95 -12.02
CA GLY A 54 13.03 -18.08 -12.20
C GLY A 54 12.66 -18.82 -10.90
N GLU A 55 13.07 -18.32 -9.75
CA GLU A 55 12.77 -18.95 -8.46
C GLU A 55 11.44 -18.46 -7.90
N THR A 56 10.70 -19.35 -7.23
CA THR A 56 9.46 -18.97 -6.55
C THR A 56 9.79 -18.37 -5.17
N CYS A 57 9.49 -17.09 -5.00
CA CYS A 57 9.65 -16.37 -3.75
C CYS A 57 8.28 -16.05 -3.13
N ASN A 58 8.24 -15.96 -1.80
CA ASN A 58 7.08 -15.45 -1.09
C ASN A 58 7.33 -14.00 -0.70
N VAL A 59 6.49 -13.09 -1.16
CA VAL A 59 6.54 -11.66 -0.82
C VAL A 59 5.30 -11.27 -0.01
N LEU A 60 5.46 -10.28 0.87
CA LEU A 60 4.31 -9.71 1.56
C LEU A 60 3.57 -8.76 0.64
N ARG A 61 2.24 -8.85 0.72
CA ARG A 61 1.31 -7.95 0.08
C ARG A 61 0.44 -7.31 1.15
N TYR A 62 0.29 -5.99 1.09
CA TYR A 62 -0.52 -5.23 2.02
C TYR A 62 -1.73 -4.67 1.31
N SER A 63 -2.88 -4.69 1.97
CA SER A 63 -4.11 -4.10 1.45
C SER A 63 -4.81 -3.28 2.52
N LEU A 64 -5.49 -2.22 2.08
CA LEU A 64 -6.38 -1.47 2.96
C LEU A 64 -7.69 -2.23 3.06
N ASP A 65 -8.18 -2.45 4.28
CA ASP A 65 -9.54 -2.94 4.47
C ASP A 65 -10.48 -1.80 4.04
N GLY A 66 -11.39 -2.08 3.10
CA GLY A 66 -12.25 -1.07 2.44
C GLY A 66 -13.21 -0.31 3.37
N SER A 67 -13.14 -0.57 4.68
CA SER A 67 -13.72 0.28 5.72
C SER A 67 -12.83 1.51 5.91
N LEU A 68 -12.79 2.39 4.90
CA LEU A 68 -12.21 3.73 5.00
C LEU A 68 -13.04 4.56 5.98
N ALA A 69 -12.81 4.38 7.27
CA ALA A 69 -13.04 5.44 8.24
C ALA A 69 -12.03 6.54 7.89
N VAL A 70 -12.56 7.64 7.38
CA VAL A 70 -11.88 8.91 7.11
C VAL A 70 -10.77 9.11 8.14
N ILE A 71 -9.52 9.00 7.71
CA ILE A 71 -8.38 9.40 8.52
C ILE A 71 -8.52 10.93 8.60
N PRO A 72 -8.78 11.53 9.78
CA PRO A 72 -8.77 12.98 9.88
C PRO A 72 -7.37 13.43 9.50
N ASP A 73 -7.29 14.30 8.50
CA ASP A 73 -6.08 15.03 8.17
C ASP A 73 -5.62 15.74 9.43
N LYS A 74 -4.62 15.19 10.13
CA LYS A 74 -3.87 15.96 11.11
C LYS A 74 -2.95 16.87 10.31
N SER A 75 -3.55 17.93 9.76
CA SER A 75 -2.85 19.14 9.37
C SER A 75 -2.02 19.59 10.58
N GLY A 76 -0.71 19.40 10.48
CA GLY A 76 0.22 19.87 11.49
C GLY A 76 0.35 21.39 11.48
N GLY A 77 0.65 21.94 12.65
CA GLY A 77 1.28 23.25 12.81
C GLY A 77 0.42 24.27 13.53
N GLU A 78 0.57 24.32 14.85
CA GLU A 78 0.40 25.43 15.81
C GLU A 78 0.65 24.73 17.16
N GLU A 79 1.79 24.91 17.84
CA GLU A 79 2.39 26.15 18.36
C GLU A 79 3.89 25.96 18.64
#